data_AF-A0A4Y2C0U8-F1
#
_entry.id   AF-A0A4Y2C0U8-F1
#
_cell.length_a   1.000
_cell.length_b   1.000
_cell.length_c   1.000
_cell.angle_alpha   90.00
_cell.angle_beta   90.00
_cell.angle_gamma   90.00
#
_symmetry.space_group_name_H-M   'P 1'
#
loop_
_entity.id
_entity.type
_entity.pdbx_description
1 polymer ?
#
loop_
_entity_poly.entity_id
_entity_poly.type
_entity_poly.pdbx_seq_one_letter_code
_entity_poly.pdbx_strand_id
1 'polypeptide(L)'
;MRADRRITIDAIASELGILWSVHSILHDDLNMHHICLHMVPKMLSPEQKEARVNMCRDSIDMADEDDSFLKKIVTGDETWCFLYDPQTKRQSSEWKAKTSLRKEKFRLDKNRGKVMLEFFLDYDSVIHYEFIPEGQTVNKELYLEILK
;
A
#
# COMPACT_ATOMS: atom_id res chain seq x y z
N MET A 1 -14.79 22.94 -6.52
CA MET A 1 -14.44 21.85 -5.58
C MET A 1 -15.29 20.57 -5.65
N ARG A 2 -16.63 20.62 -5.75
CA ARG A 2 -17.43 19.37 -5.86
C ARG A 2 -17.19 18.60 -7.17
N ALA A 3 -16.97 19.32 -8.27
CA ALA A 3 -16.68 18.74 -9.58
C ALA A 3 -15.21 18.27 -9.72
N ASP A 4 -14.26 19.04 -9.19
CA ASP A 4 -12.85 18.66 -9.11
C ASP A 4 -12.31 18.85 -7.68
N ARG A 5 -11.93 17.72 -7.07
CA ARG A 5 -11.36 17.65 -5.70
C ARG A 5 -9.84 17.83 -5.67
N ARG A 6 -9.18 17.97 -6.83
CA ARG A 6 -7.72 18.13 -6.97
C ARG A 6 -7.30 19.56 -7.31
N ILE A 7 -8.26 20.49 -7.36
CA ILE A 7 -8.00 21.90 -7.66
C ILE A 7 -7.01 22.51 -6.64
N THR A 8 -6.06 23.30 -7.11
CA THR A 8 -5.05 23.94 -6.25
C THR A 8 -5.60 25.22 -5.62
N ILE A 9 -5.01 25.64 -4.51
CA ILE A 9 -5.35 26.92 -3.85
C ILE A 9 -5.19 28.08 -4.84
N ASP A 10 -4.12 28.09 -5.63
CA ASP A 10 -3.85 29.14 -6.63
C ASP A 10 -4.91 29.18 -7.74
N ALA A 11 -5.39 28.02 -8.18
CA ALA A 11 -6.46 27.96 -9.19
C ALA A 11 -7.78 28.52 -8.65
N ILE A 12 -8.13 28.19 -7.40
CA ILE A 12 -9.31 28.76 -6.72
C ILE A 12 -9.14 30.27 -6.55
N ALA A 13 -7.97 30.72 -6.11
CA ALA A 13 -7.66 32.13 -5.92
C ALA A 13 -7.80 32.94 -7.21
N SER A 14 -7.32 32.39 -8.33
CA SER A 14 -7.44 33.00 -9.65
C SER A 14 -8.87 33.02 -10.17
N GLU A 15 -9.66 31.98 -9.91
CA GLU A 15 -11.05 31.88 -10.36
C GLU A 15 -11.97 32.84 -9.58
N LEU A 16 -11.76 32.97 -8.26
CA LEU A 16 -12.60 33.79 -7.39
C LEU A 16 -12.08 35.23 -7.20
N GLY A 17 -10.86 35.52 -7.64
CA GLY A 17 -10.21 36.82 -7.42
C GLY A 17 -9.82 37.06 -5.97
N ILE A 18 -9.63 36.00 -5.18
CA ILE A 18 -9.35 36.06 -3.74
C ILE A 18 -7.96 35.47 -3.50
N LEU A 19 -6.95 36.32 -3.23
CA LEU A 19 -5.56 35.85 -3.19
C LEU A 19 -5.18 35.14 -1.88
N TRP A 20 -5.48 35.73 -0.71
CA TRP A 20 -4.84 35.30 0.55
C TRP A 20 -5.73 34.49 1.49
N SER A 21 -7.06 34.63 1.40
CA SER A 21 -7.98 33.99 2.36
C SER A 21 -8.46 32.60 1.96
N VAL A 22 -8.15 32.13 0.75
CA VAL A 22 -8.63 30.81 0.26
C VAL A 22 -8.21 29.68 1.20
N HIS A 23 -6.98 29.69 1.70
CA HIS A 23 -6.51 28.65 2.62
C HIS A 23 -7.30 28.63 3.93
N SER A 24 -7.47 29.79 4.58
CA SER A 24 -8.23 29.92 5.82
C SER A 24 -9.70 29.59 5.64
N ILE A 25 -10.33 30.03 4.55
CA ILE A 25 -11.74 29.70 4.27
C ILE A 25 -11.90 28.19 4.10
N LEU A 26 -10.99 27.54 3.37
CA LEU A 26 -11.05 26.09 3.17
C LEU A 26 -10.82 25.34 4.48
N HIS A 27 -9.80 25.72 5.25
CA HIS A 27 -9.41 24.99 6.46
C HIS A 27 -10.27 25.31 7.67
N ASP A 28 -10.51 26.59 7.95
CA ASP A 28 -11.11 27.08 9.19
C ASP A 28 -12.64 27.23 9.08
N ASP A 29 -13.14 27.77 7.96
CA ASP A 29 -14.60 28.02 7.79
C ASP A 29 -15.33 26.80 7.21
N LEU A 30 -14.70 26.10 6.25
CA LEU A 30 -15.30 24.95 5.55
C LEU A 30 -14.80 23.60 6.07
N ASN A 31 -13.85 23.59 7.01
CA ASN A 31 -13.28 22.38 7.63
C ASN A 31 -12.80 21.34 6.60
N MET A 32 -12.14 21.80 5.54
CA MET A 32 -11.61 20.98 4.46
C MET A 32 -10.11 20.73 4.64
N HIS A 33 -9.71 19.48 4.45
CA HIS A 33 -8.31 19.08 4.53
C HIS A 33 -7.80 18.62 3.17
N HIS A 34 -6.61 19.10 2.80
CA HIS A 34 -5.91 18.65 1.60
C HIS A 34 -5.07 17.41 1.92
N ILE A 35 -5.57 16.24 1.51
CA ILE A 35 -4.95 14.93 1.76
C ILE A 35 -4.40 14.31 0.49
N CYS A 36 -3.29 13.57 0.59
CA CYS A 36 -2.82 12.74 -0.52
C CYS A 36 -3.80 11.59 -0.77
N LEU A 37 -4.02 11.26 -2.05
CA LEU A 37 -4.80 10.08 -2.43
C LEU A 37 -4.12 8.79 -1.95
N HIS A 38 -4.95 7.81 -1.61
CA HIS A 38 -4.51 6.46 -1.33
C HIS A 38 -4.15 5.73 -2.63
N MET A 39 -3.03 5.00 -2.65
CA MET A 39 -2.68 4.15 -3.78
C MET A 39 -3.46 2.85 -3.70
N VAL A 40 -4.19 2.51 -4.77
CA VAL A 40 -4.92 1.25 -4.89
C VAL A 40 -4.13 0.34 -5.84
N PRO A 41 -3.87 -0.94 -5.49
CA PRO A 41 -3.00 -1.82 -6.27
C PRO A 41 -3.42 -1.99 -7.74
N LYS A 42 -4.73 -2.05 -8.00
CA LYS A 42 -5.28 -2.26 -9.34
C LYS A 42 -6.66 -1.64 -9.47
N MET A 43 -6.96 -1.10 -10.65
CA MET A 43 -8.32 -0.74 -11.01
C MET A 43 -9.08 -2.01 -11.41
N LEU A 44 -10.07 -2.38 -10.61
CA LEU A 44 -10.88 -3.57 -10.83
C LEU A 44 -12.07 -3.27 -11.76
N SER A 45 -12.36 -4.22 -12.66
CA SER A 45 -13.58 -4.19 -13.45
C SER A 45 -14.82 -4.42 -12.56
N PRO A 46 -16.03 -4.04 -13.01
CA PRO A 46 -17.27 -4.34 -12.28
C PRO A 46 -17.41 -5.82 -11.93
N GLU A 47 -17.09 -6.71 -12.87
CA GLU A 47 -17.20 -8.16 -12.72
C GLU A 47 -16.18 -8.69 -11.70
N GLN A 48 -14.96 -8.17 -11.70
CA GLN A 48 -13.95 -8.50 -10.69
C GLN A 48 -14.38 -8.08 -9.28
N LYS A 49 -15.09 -6.95 -9.16
CA LYS A 49 -15.61 -6.50 -7.86
C LYS A 49 -16.73 -7.42 -7.39
N GLU A 50 -17.66 -7.78 -8.27
CA GLU A 50 -18.75 -8.69 -7.94
C GLU A 50 -18.23 -10.08 -7.54
N ALA A 51 -17.30 -10.65 -8.32
CA ALA A 51 -16.68 -11.91 -8.00
C ALA A 51 -16.00 -11.89 -6.61
N ARG A 52 -15.29 -10.80 -6.27
CA ARG A 52 -14.68 -10.63 -4.94
C ARG A 52 -15.72 -10.56 -3.84
N VAL A 53 -16.82 -9.84 -4.04
CA VAL A 53 -17.90 -9.75 -3.04
C VAL A 53 -18.52 -11.12 -2.80
N ASN A 54 -18.76 -11.90 -3.85
CA ASN A 54 -19.33 -13.24 -3.72
C ASN A 54 -18.38 -14.18 -2.97
N MET A 55 -17.08 -14.22 -3.34
CA MET A 55 -16.09 -15.02 -2.59
C MET A 55 -16.01 -14.63 -1.11
N CYS A 56 -16.12 -13.33 -0.80
CA CYS A 56 -16.15 -12.86 0.59
C CYS A 56 -17.40 -13.32 1.33
N ARG A 57 -18.58 -13.31 0.69
CA ARG A 57 -19.83 -13.80 1.30
C ARG A 57 -19.71 -15.28 1.62
N ASP A 58 -19.29 -16.09 0.66
CA ASP A 58 -19.10 -17.53 0.85
C ASP A 58 -18.11 -17.81 2.00
N SER A 59 -17.03 -17.01 2.09
CA SER A 59 -16.05 -17.14 3.18
C SER A 59 -16.59 -16.74 4.55
N ILE A 60 -17.51 -15.76 4.60
CA ILE A 60 -18.18 -15.35 5.84
C ILE A 60 -19.16 -16.45 6.27
N ASP A 61 -19.96 -16.98 5.35
CA ASP A 61 -20.93 -18.04 5.65
C ASP A 61 -20.20 -19.28 6.20
N MET A 62 -19.07 -19.68 5.61
CA MET A 62 -18.24 -20.78 6.14
C MET A 62 -17.68 -20.50 7.54
N ALA A 63 -17.33 -19.25 7.84
CA ALA A 63 -16.81 -18.87 9.16
C ALA A 63 -17.93 -18.81 10.22
N ASP A 64 -19.15 -18.42 9.84
CA ASP A 64 -20.31 -18.39 10.71
C ASP A 64 -20.84 -19.81 11.02
N GLU A 65 -20.67 -20.76 10.09
CA GLU A 65 -21.03 -22.18 10.29
C GLU A 65 -20.04 -22.93 11.19
N ASP A 66 -18.75 -22.55 11.18
CA ASP A 66 -17.69 -23.23 11.91
C ASP A 66 -16.70 -22.23 12.54
N ASP A 67 -16.80 -22.05 13.86
CA ASP A 67 -15.88 -21.23 14.66
C ASP A 67 -14.39 -21.62 14.52
N SER A 68 -14.12 -22.85 14.08
CA SER A 68 -12.75 -23.36 13.84
C SER A 68 -12.28 -23.19 12.40
N PHE A 69 -13.10 -22.66 11.49
CA PHE A 69 -12.78 -22.49 10.08
C PHE A 69 -11.45 -21.75 9.86
N LEU A 70 -11.27 -20.60 10.50
CA LEU A 70 -10.03 -19.82 10.38
C LEU A 70 -8.80 -20.56 10.92
N LYS A 71 -8.98 -21.46 11.90
CA LYS A 71 -7.88 -22.25 12.47
C LYS A 71 -7.39 -23.35 11.52
N LYS A 72 -8.18 -23.68 10.50
CA LYS A 72 -7.85 -24.72 9.51
C LYS A 72 -7.17 -24.15 8.26
N ILE A 73 -7.09 -22.83 8.13
CA ILE A 73 -6.50 -22.18 6.96
C ILE A 73 -4.98 -22.11 7.14
N VAL A 74 -4.26 -22.70 6.19
CA VAL A 74 -2.86 -22.39 5.94
C VAL A 74 -2.80 -21.44 4.75
N THR A 75 -2.08 -20.34 4.89
CA THR A 75 -1.85 -19.38 3.81
C THR A 75 -0.37 -19.13 3.64
N GLY A 76 0.04 -18.77 2.43
CA GLY A 76 1.40 -18.36 2.13
C GLY A 76 1.41 -17.40 0.95
N ASP A 77 2.49 -16.63 0.87
CA ASP A 77 2.73 -15.66 -0.21
C ASP A 77 4.24 -15.41 -0.33
N GLU A 78 4.66 -14.86 -1.45
CA GLU A 78 6.04 -14.45 -1.67
C GLU A 78 6.19 -12.93 -1.56
N THR A 79 7.23 -12.48 -0.86
CA THR A 79 7.51 -11.05 -0.68
C THR A 79 8.96 -10.71 -0.93
N TRP A 80 9.22 -9.49 -1.40
CA TRP A 80 10.58 -8.97 -1.55
C TRP A 80 11.05 -8.33 -0.25
N CYS A 81 12.10 -8.88 0.35
CA CYS A 81 12.82 -8.29 1.47
C CYS A 81 13.98 -7.43 0.93
N PHE A 82 13.90 -6.12 1.14
CA PHE A 82 14.95 -5.18 0.76
C PHE A 82 15.96 -5.00 1.90
N LEU A 83 17.26 -4.90 1.59
CA LEU A 83 18.31 -4.60 2.56
C LEU A 83 18.23 -3.17 3.13
N TYR A 84 17.31 -2.35 2.64
CA TYR A 84 17.09 -0.97 3.06
C TYR A 84 15.59 -0.65 3.05
N ASP A 85 15.17 0.43 3.75
CA ASP A 85 13.79 0.91 3.76
C ASP A 85 13.52 1.89 2.59
N PRO A 86 12.76 1.48 1.54
CA PRO A 86 12.41 2.35 0.44
C PRO A 86 11.30 3.34 0.84
N GLN A 87 11.66 4.40 1.55
CA GLN A 87 10.69 5.43 1.94
C GLN A 87 10.13 6.20 0.72
N THR A 88 8.82 6.41 0.70
CA THR A 88 8.16 7.31 -0.25
C THR A 88 8.57 8.78 -0.04
N LYS A 89 8.29 9.65 -1.02
CA LYS A 89 8.51 11.11 -0.87
C LYS A 89 7.82 11.67 0.37
N ARG A 90 6.61 11.20 0.67
CA ARG A 90 5.85 11.64 1.86
C ARG A 90 6.47 11.13 3.15
N GLN A 91 6.86 9.85 3.22
CA GLN A 91 7.52 9.31 4.43
C GLN A 91 8.87 9.98 4.71
N SER A 92 9.56 10.44 3.66
CA SER A 92 10.83 11.17 3.79
C SER A 92 10.66 12.70 3.88
N SER A 93 9.44 13.21 4.09
CA SER A 93 9.25 14.64 4.33
C SER A 93 9.76 15.00 5.71
N GLU A 94 10.65 15.98 5.79
CA GLU A 94 11.17 16.52 7.05
C GLU A 94 10.84 18.01 7.17
N TRP A 95 10.57 18.44 8.40
CA TRP A 95 10.54 19.86 8.72
C TRP A 95 11.98 20.38 8.76
N LYS A 96 12.21 21.56 8.19
CA LYS A 96 13.52 22.19 8.19
C LYS A 96 13.43 23.64 8.67
N ALA A 97 14.50 24.13 9.29
CA ALA A 97 14.62 25.55 9.62
C ALA A 97 14.87 26.37 8.35
N LYS A 98 14.56 27.68 8.39
CA LYS A 98 14.75 28.58 7.23
C LYS A 98 16.20 28.62 6.74
N THR A 99 17.14 28.54 7.67
CA THR A 99 18.60 28.60 7.42
C THR A 99 19.22 27.23 7.12
N SER A 100 18.53 26.12 7.38
CA SER A 100 19.11 24.80 7.19
C SER A 100 19.09 24.39 5.72
N LEU A 101 20.18 23.76 5.28
CA LEU A 101 20.27 23.15 3.96
C LEU A 101 19.27 21.99 3.84
N ARG A 102 18.80 21.75 2.61
CA ARG A 102 17.95 20.60 2.32
C ARG A 102 18.83 19.35 2.29
N LYS A 103 18.46 18.30 3.03
CA LYS A 103 19.16 17.02 2.90
C LYS A 103 18.86 16.39 1.55
N GLU A 104 19.91 15.84 0.94
CA GLU A 104 19.78 15.08 -0.29
C GLU A 104 19.37 13.65 0.04
N LYS A 105 18.35 13.17 -0.68
CA LYS A 105 17.97 11.77 -0.66
C LYS A 105 18.36 11.15 -2.00
N PHE A 106 19.40 10.33 -1.97
CA PHE A 106 19.81 9.56 -3.14
C PHE A 106 18.79 8.44 -3.40
N ARG A 107 18.45 8.25 -4.67
CA ARG A 107 17.69 7.07 -5.09
C ARG A 107 18.68 5.92 -5.18
N LEU A 108 18.52 4.90 -4.34
CA LEU A 108 19.23 3.64 -4.52
C LEU A 108 18.60 2.86 -5.68
N ASP A 109 19.43 2.15 -6.43
CA ASP A 109 18.97 1.26 -7.48
C ASP A 109 18.17 0.12 -6.85
N LYS A 110 16.92 -0.06 -7.31
CA LYS A 110 15.98 -1.08 -6.79
C LYS A 110 16.50 -2.50 -6.96
N ASN A 111 17.51 -2.70 -7.80
CA ASN A 111 18.10 -4.00 -8.10
C ASN A 111 19.24 -4.40 -7.15
N ARG A 112 19.75 -3.50 -6.29
CA ARG A 112 20.83 -3.84 -5.37
C ARG A 112 20.28 -4.22 -4.00
N GLY A 113 20.44 -5.48 -3.63
CA GLY A 113 20.16 -5.94 -2.26
C GLY A 113 18.69 -6.19 -1.97
N LYS A 114 18.08 -7.11 -2.73
CA LYS A 114 16.77 -7.68 -2.37
C LYS A 114 16.84 -9.20 -2.43
N VAL A 115 16.19 -9.85 -1.48
CA VAL A 115 15.99 -11.30 -1.45
C VAL A 115 14.49 -11.57 -1.44
N MET A 116 14.06 -12.65 -2.08
CA MET A 116 12.66 -13.06 -2.02
C MET A 116 12.48 -14.00 -0.83
N LEU A 117 11.45 -13.76 -0.05
CA LEU A 117 11.03 -14.58 1.07
C LEU A 117 9.71 -15.24 0.68
N GLU A 118 9.69 -16.56 0.68
CA GLU A 118 8.47 -17.35 0.62
C GLU A 118 8.14 -17.82 2.04
N PHE A 119 6.88 -17.71 2.45
CA PHE A 119 6.47 -18.11 3.79
C PHE A 119 5.05 -18.65 3.80
N PHE A 120 4.81 -19.60 4.70
CA PHE A 120 3.50 -20.18 5.02
C PHE A 120 3.23 -20.04 6.51
N LEU A 121 2.00 -19.70 6.86
CA LEU A 121 1.53 -19.58 8.24
C LEU A 121 0.12 -20.14 8.38
N ASP A 122 -0.18 -20.61 9.58
CA ASP A 122 -1.53 -20.94 10.03
C ASP A 122 -2.01 -19.93 11.07
N TYR A 123 -3.08 -20.28 11.78
CA TYR A 123 -3.64 -19.47 12.85
C TYR A 123 -2.70 -19.26 14.03
N ASP A 124 -1.80 -20.21 14.31
CA ASP A 124 -0.95 -20.19 15.49
C ASP A 124 0.43 -19.57 15.19
N SER A 125 1.08 -19.94 14.09
CA SER A 125 2.44 -19.48 13.78
C SER A 125 2.87 -19.67 12.32
N VAL A 126 4.09 -19.24 12.03
CA VAL A 126 4.76 -19.53 10.76
C VAL A 126 5.10 -21.02 10.71
N ILE A 127 4.58 -21.71 9.70
CA ILE A 127 4.82 -23.14 9.45
C ILE A 127 6.14 -23.32 8.72
N HIS A 128 6.39 -22.49 7.72
CA HIS A 128 7.56 -22.59 6.86
C HIS A 128 7.97 -21.20 6.36
N TYR A 129 9.27 -21.00 6.18
CA TYR A 129 9.79 -19.87 5.44
C TYR A 129 11.13 -20.22 4.80
N GLU A 130 11.36 -19.70 3.60
CA GLU A 130 12.62 -19.89 2.87
C GLU A 130 13.03 -18.60 2.15
N PHE A 131 14.33 -18.29 2.22
CA PHE A 131 14.92 -17.20 1.44
C PHE A 131 15.39 -17.74 0.10
N ILE A 132 14.77 -17.27 -0.97
CA ILE A 132 15.15 -17.63 -2.33
C ILE A 132 16.44 -16.87 -2.70
N PRO A 133 17.50 -17.57 -3.15
CA PRO A 133 18.77 -16.96 -3.51
C PRO A 133 18.64 -15.83 -4.54
N GLU A 134 19.54 -14.85 -4.45
CA GLU A 134 19.57 -13.72 -5.38
C GLU A 134 19.77 -14.21 -6.83
N GLY A 135 18.91 -13.74 -7.74
CA GLY A 135 18.91 -14.15 -9.15
C GLY A 135 18.07 -15.38 -9.47
N GLN A 136 17.51 -16.06 -8.46
CA GLN A 136 16.53 -17.12 -8.65
C GLN A 136 15.10 -16.57 -8.52
N THR A 137 14.19 -17.10 -9.34
CA THR A 137 12.75 -16.81 -9.28
C THR A 137 12.01 -18.07 -8.87
N VAL A 138 10.94 -17.94 -8.10
CA VAL A 138 10.04 -19.07 -7.80
C VAL A 138 9.45 -19.56 -9.12
N ASN A 139 9.86 -20.76 -9.50
CA ASN A 139 9.31 -21.49 -10.64
C ASN A 139 8.46 -22.65 -10.12
N LYS A 140 7.75 -23.32 -11.02
CA LYS A 140 6.84 -24.40 -10.63
C LYS A 140 7.57 -25.57 -9.95
N GLU A 141 8.81 -25.87 -10.36
CA GLU A 141 9.60 -26.97 -9.80
C GLU A 141 10.02 -26.68 -8.35
N LEU A 142 10.52 -25.47 -8.10
CA LEU A 142 10.91 -24.99 -6.78
C LEU A 142 9.70 -24.93 -5.84
N TYR A 143 8.58 -24.37 -6.30
CA TYR A 143 7.36 -24.30 -5.50
C TYR A 143 6.84 -25.70 -5.13
N LEU A 144 6.92 -26.66 -6.05
CA LEU A 144 6.58 -28.06 -5.75
C LEU A 144 7.56 -28.74 -4.80
N GLU A 145 8.80 -28.29 -4.73
CA GLU A 145 9.79 -28.78 -3.75
C GLU A 145 9.50 -28.22 -2.37
N ILE A 146 9.15 -26.94 -2.27
CA ILE A 146 8.79 -26.25 -1.02
C ILE A 146 7.51 -26.85 -0.40
N LEU A 147 6.56 -27.29 -1.22
CA LEU A 147 5.30 -27.90 -0.76
C LEU A 147 5.41 -29.37 -0.33
N LYS A 148 6.54 -30.05 -0.54
CA LYS A 148 6.73 -31.46 -0.17
C LYS A 148 7.13 -31.63 1.29
#